data_AF-A0A5S5CLT5-F1
#
_entry.id   AF-A0A5S5CLT5-F1
#
_cell.length_a   1.000
_cell.length_b   1.000
_cell.length_c   1.000
_cell.angle_alpha   90.00
_cell.angle_beta   90.00
_cell.angle_gamma   90.00
#
_symmetry.space_group_name_H-M   'P 1'
#
loop_
_entity.id
_entity.type
_entity.pdbx_description
1 polymer ?
#
loop_
_entity_poly.entity_id
_entity_poly.type
_entity_poly.pdbx_seq_one_letter_code
_entity_poly.pdbx_strand_id
1 'polypeptide(L)'
;MNHSFDRYAGIVFCAIGIAFIIGSRGITASSYGSNVGANVFPMFLGGFLSLMSARLIYETFRRQKQERRKTNLDYKRFGIIFVSAVLYALLLEPVGFVITTFAFLMIGFQTMERGKLWKSAVIAGLFSYGVYYLYVNVLEGSLPGFPAWLGLS
;
A
#
# COMPACT_ATOMS: atom_id res chain seq x y z
N MET A 1 -5.21 -3.12 23.37
CA MET A 1 -6.28 -3.12 22.36
C MET A 1 -7.62 -3.50 23.02
N ASN A 2 -8.60 -2.64 22.95
CA ASN A 2 -9.91 -2.95 23.54
C ASN A 2 -10.62 -3.91 22.58
N HIS A 3 -11.13 -5.08 23.01
CA HIS A 3 -11.84 -5.99 22.09
C HIS A 3 -13.02 -5.30 21.40
N SER A 4 -13.60 -4.31 22.07
CA SER A 4 -14.62 -3.41 21.52
C SER A 4 -14.08 -2.49 20.42
N PHE A 5 -12.81 -2.05 20.51
CA PHE A 5 -12.16 -1.23 19.48
C PHE A 5 -11.86 -2.05 18.23
N ASP A 6 -11.30 -3.25 18.37
CA ASP A 6 -10.99 -4.12 17.22
C ASP A 6 -12.27 -4.51 16.46
N ARG A 7 -13.37 -4.75 17.19
CA ARG A 7 -14.70 -4.99 16.61
C ARG A 7 -15.28 -3.75 15.93
N TYR A 8 -15.22 -2.58 16.57
CA TYR A 8 -15.73 -1.33 15.99
C TYR A 8 -14.95 -0.93 14.75
N ALA A 9 -13.62 -0.99 14.80
CA ALA A 9 -12.73 -0.75 13.66
C ALA A 9 -13.03 -1.72 12.52
N GLY A 10 -13.19 -3.02 12.80
CA GLY A 10 -13.57 -4.02 11.79
C GLY A 10 -14.91 -3.70 11.12
N ILE A 11 -15.93 -3.30 11.87
CA ILE A 11 -17.25 -2.93 11.32
C ILE A 11 -17.14 -1.68 10.44
N VAL A 12 -16.45 -0.64 10.93
CA VAL A 12 -16.26 0.62 10.19
C VAL A 12 -15.47 0.39 8.91
N PHE A 13 -14.37 -0.36 8.97
CA PHE A 13 -13.56 -0.67 7.78
C PHE A 13 -14.30 -1.54 6.77
N CYS A 14 -15.14 -2.48 7.23
CA CYS A 14 -16.01 -3.27 6.36
C CYS A 14 -17.02 -2.37 5.62
N ALA A 15 -17.68 -1.46 6.35
CA ALA A 15 -18.62 -0.50 5.76
C ALA A 15 -17.95 0.41 4.72
N ILE A 16 -16.75 0.92 5.02
CA ILE A 16 -15.95 1.72 4.09
C ILE A 16 -15.56 0.89 2.84
N GLY A 17 -15.14 -0.36 3.02
CA GLY A 17 -14.82 -1.25 1.91
C GLY A 17 -16.01 -1.51 0.98
N ILE A 18 -17.19 -1.74 1.55
CA ILE A 18 -18.45 -1.90 0.79
C ILE A 18 -18.80 -0.59 0.07
N ALA A 19 -18.64 0.56 0.73
CA ALA A 19 -18.87 1.87 0.10
C ALA A 19 -17.94 2.10 -1.10
N PHE A 20 -16.67 1.71 -1.03
CA PHE A 20 -15.75 1.75 -2.16
C PHE A 20 -16.20 0.85 -3.32
N ILE A 21 -16.68 -0.37 -3.03
CA ILE A 21 -17.19 -1.27 -4.07
C ILE A 21 -18.42 -0.67 -4.74
N ILE A 22 -19.39 -0.16 -3.98
CA ILE A 22 -20.61 0.44 -4.53
C ILE A 22 -20.26 1.70 -5.33
N GLY A 23 -19.42 2.58 -4.78
CA GLY A 23 -18.96 3.80 -5.45
C GLY A 23 -18.17 3.53 -6.73
N SER A 24 -17.37 2.46 -6.75
CA SER A 24 -16.60 2.06 -7.94
C SER A 24 -17.49 1.70 -9.13
N ARG A 25 -18.71 1.19 -8.89
CA ARG A 25 -19.66 0.83 -9.96
C ARG A 25 -20.18 2.04 -10.75
N GLY A 26 -20.09 3.25 -10.16
CA GLY A 26 -20.43 4.50 -10.84
C GLY A 26 -19.29 5.08 -11.69
N ILE A 27 -18.08 4.51 -11.60
CA ILE A 27 -16.93 4.99 -12.37
C ILE A 27 -16.94 4.27 -13.75
N THR A 28 -17.16 5.04 -14.82
CA THR A 28 -17.13 4.53 -16.19
C THR A 28 -15.74 4.00 -16.53
N ALA A 29 -15.69 2.79 -17.10
CA ALA A 29 -14.46 2.06 -17.37
C ALA A 29 -13.55 2.69 -18.46
N SER A 30 -14.00 3.73 -19.17
CA SER A 30 -13.41 4.16 -20.44
C SER A 30 -12.77 5.55 -20.46
N SER A 31 -12.71 6.30 -19.35
CA SER A 31 -12.29 7.71 -19.42
C SER A 31 -10.79 7.99 -19.33
N TYR A 32 -9.90 6.99 -19.19
CA TYR A 32 -8.47 7.23 -18.91
C TYR A 32 -7.45 6.57 -19.87
N GLY A 33 -7.85 6.08 -21.04
CA GLY A 33 -6.90 5.61 -22.06
C GLY A 33 -6.04 4.39 -21.66
N SER A 34 -6.31 3.76 -20.52
CA SER A 34 -5.66 2.55 -20.02
C SER A 34 -6.57 1.33 -20.21
N ASN A 35 -5.96 0.15 -20.47
CA ASN A 35 -6.69 -1.12 -20.60
C ASN A 35 -7.46 -1.53 -19.32
N VAL A 36 -7.12 -0.91 -18.18
CA VAL A 36 -7.78 -1.12 -16.89
C VAL A 36 -8.72 0.04 -16.60
N GLY A 37 -10.01 -0.26 -16.39
CA GLY A 37 -11.01 0.76 -16.04
C GLY A 37 -10.74 1.41 -14.68
N ALA A 38 -11.03 2.71 -14.56
CA ALA A 38 -10.82 3.48 -13.33
C ALA A 38 -11.63 2.95 -12.11
N ASN A 39 -12.63 2.09 -12.35
CA ASN A 39 -13.39 1.37 -11.33
C ASN A 39 -12.62 0.22 -10.68
N VAL A 40 -11.62 -0.34 -11.37
CA VAL A 40 -10.90 -1.55 -10.94
C VAL A 40 -10.16 -1.31 -9.63
N PHE A 41 -9.48 -0.16 -9.49
CA PHE A 41 -8.72 0.18 -8.29
C PHE A 41 -9.59 0.26 -7.01
N PRO A 42 -10.66 1.08 -6.95
CA PRO A 42 -11.52 1.11 -5.77
C PRO A 42 -12.28 -0.21 -5.54
N MET A 43 -12.58 -0.98 -6.59
CA MET A 43 -13.20 -2.31 -6.43
C MET A 43 -12.26 -3.32 -5.75
N PHE A 44 -11.00 -3.40 -6.19
CA PHE A 44 -9.99 -4.27 -5.57
C PHE A 44 -9.69 -3.85 -4.13
N LEU A 45 -9.47 -2.56 -3.89
CA LEU A 45 -9.22 -2.04 -2.54
C LEU A 45 -10.41 -2.29 -1.61
N GLY A 46 -11.64 -2.00 -2.06
CA GLY A 46 -12.85 -2.23 -1.28
C GLY A 46 -13.06 -3.71 -0.95
N GLY A 47 -12.83 -4.61 -1.92
CA GLY A 47 -12.89 -6.05 -1.73
C GLY A 47 -11.85 -6.57 -0.73
N PHE A 48 -10.59 -6.16 -0.88
CA PHE A 48 -9.51 -6.57 0.02
C PHE A 48 -9.74 -6.05 1.45
N LEU A 49 -10.13 -4.78 1.61
CA LEU A 49 -10.41 -4.18 2.89
C LEU A 49 -11.59 -4.86 3.59
N SER A 50 -12.66 -5.16 2.84
CA SER A 50 -13.83 -5.89 3.35
C SER A 50 -13.44 -7.31 3.81
N LEU A 51 -12.62 -8.03 3.04
CA LEU A 51 -12.16 -9.37 3.39
C LEU A 51 -11.27 -9.38 4.65
N MET A 52 -10.32 -8.44 4.75
CA MET A 52 -9.50 -8.28 5.95
C MET A 52 -10.34 -7.91 7.18
N SER A 53 -11.33 -7.04 7.01
CA SER A 53 -12.24 -6.64 8.08
C SER A 53 -13.13 -7.80 8.55
N ALA A 54 -13.66 -8.60 7.61
CA ALA A 54 -14.43 -9.80 7.92
C ALA A 54 -13.58 -10.82 8.70
N ARG A 55 -12.32 -11.03 8.29
CA ARG A 55 -11.37 -11.87 9.02
C ARG A 55 -11.10 -11.34 10.44
N LEU A 56 -10.90 -10.03 10.60
CA LEU A 56 -10.65 -9.41 11.90
C LEU A 56 -11.85 -9.58 12.85
N ILE A 57 -13.08 -9.40 12.34
CA ILE A 57 -14.32 -9.63 13.09
C ILE A 57 -14.39 -11.11 13.49
N TYR A 58 -14.18 -12.03 12.55
CA TYR A 58 -14.19 -13.47 12.82
C TYR A 58 -13.15 -13.89 13.86
N GLU A 59 -11.91 -13.38 13.78
CA GLU A 59 -10.87 -13.63 14.77
C GLU A 59 -11.22 -13.05 16.15
N THR A 60 -11.90 -11.88 16.19
CA THR A 60 -12.36 -11.25 17.43
C THR A 60 -13.44 -12.08 18.13
N PHE A 61 -14.34 -12.73 17.36
CA PHE A 61 -15.34 -13.65 17.91
C PHE A 61 -14.74 -14.99 18.36
N ARG A 62 -13.71 -15.48 17.66
CA ARG A 62 -13.10 -16.80 17.93
C ARG A 62 -12.02 -16.76 19.02
N ARG A 63 -11.33 -15.64 19.24
CA ARG A 63 -10.29 -15.49 20.28
C ARG A 63 -10.83 -14.80 21.53
N GLN A 64 -11.46 -15.57 22.41
CA GLN A 64 -11.79 -15.10 23.78
C GLN A 64 -10.59 -15.19 24.75
N LYS A 65 -9.45 -15.77 24.37
CA LYS A 65 -8.31 -15.89 25.29
C LYS A 65 -6.98 -16.04 24.54
N GLN A 66 -6.30 -14.92 24.30
CA GLN A 66 -4.88 -14.97 24.01
C GLN A 66 -4.21 -13.82 24.76
N GLU A 67 -3.41 -14.18 25.75
CA GLU A 67 -2.68 -13.22 26.58
C GLU A 67 -1.82 -12.31 25.69
N ARG A 68 -1.92 -11.01 25.96
CA ARG A 68 -1.12 -10.03 25.24
C ARG A 68 0.28 -9.99 25.80
N ARG A 69 1.25 -10.31 24.94
CA ARG A 69 2.55 -9.65 25.02
C ARG A 69 2.33 -8.15 24.80
N LYS A 70 2.68 -7.31 25.79
CA LYS A 70 2.82 -5.87 25.58
C LYS A 70 3.86 -5.67 24.49
N THR A 71 3.42 -5.37 23.26
CA THR A 71 4.32 -4.87 22.24
C THR A 71 4.64 -3.42 22.60
N ASN A 72 5.91 -3.08 22.77
CA ASN A 72 6.30 -1.69 22.91
C ASN A 72 6.01 -1.00 21.58
N LEU A 73 5.21 0.05 21.61
CA LEU A 73 4.94 0.85 20.42
C LEU A 73 6.26 1.50 19.99
N ASP A 74 6.78 1.08 18.84
CA ASP A 74 8.06 1.56 18.32
C ASP A 74 7.84 2.88 17.55
N TYR A 75 7.52 3.94 18.30
CA TYR A 75 7.25 5.28 17.76
C TYR A 75 8.41 5.81 16.91
N LYS A 76 9.65 5.39 17.20
CA LYS A 76 10.83 5.75 16.39
C LYS A 76 10.73 5.16 14.98
N ARG A 77 10.43 3.87 14.86
CA ARG A 77 10.23 3.21 13.55
C ARG A 77 9.05 3.80 12.80
N PHE A 78 7.95 4.05 13.52
CA PHE A 78 6.77 4.69 12.94
C PHE A 78 7.12 6.06 12.35
N GLY A 79 7.82 6.91 13.11
CA GLY A 79 8.26 8.22 12.64
C GLY A 79 9.15 8.16 11.40
N ILE A 80 10.11 7.23 11.35
CA ILE A 80 10.99 7.04 10.19
C ILE A 80 10.18 6.64 8.95
N ILE A 81 9.28 5.67 9.06
CA ILE A 81 8.44 5.23 7.94
C ILE A 81 7.50 6.35 7.50
N PHE A 82 6.91 7.08 8.44
CA PHE A 82 6.00 8.19 8.15
C PHE A 82 6.71 9.31 7.39
N VAL A 83 7.87 9.76 7.87
CA VAL A 83 8.70 10.78 7.18
C VAL A 83 9.13 10.28 5.80
N SER A 84 9.52 9.01 5.69
CA SER A 84 9.89 8.41 4.40
C SER A 84 8.71 8.37 3.42
N ALA A 85 7.49 8.14 3.90
CA ALA A 85 6.29 8.17 3.07
C ALA A 85 5.95 9.58 2.58
N VAL A 86 6.11 10.60 3.44
CA VAL A 86 5.96 12.01 3.04
C VAL A 86 7.01 12.39 1.99
N LEU A 87 8.28 12.03 2.22
CA LEU A 87 9.36 12.26 1.26
C LEU A 87 9.09 11.53 -0.07
N TYR A 88 8.60 10.29 -0.01
CA TYR A 88 8.21 9.54 -1.20
C TYR A 88 7.15 10.29 -2.01
N ALA A 89 6.08 10.78 -1.39
CA ALA A 89 5.04 11.53 -2.08
C ALA A 89 5.57 12.83 -2.73
N LEU A 90 6.49 13.54 -2.06
CA LEU A 90 7.10 14.77 -2.57
C LEU A 90 8.12 14.52 -3.68
N LEU A 91 8.84 13.40 -3.63
CA LEU A 91 9.90 13.07 -4.58
C LEU A 91 9.39 12.29 -5.80
N LEU A 92 8.18 11.71 -5.72
CA LEU A 92 7.61 10.86 -6.78
C LEU A 92 7.59 11.59 -8.13
N GLU A 93 7.14 12.84 -8.14
CA GLU A 93 7.04 13.66 -9.34
C GLU A 93 8.41 14.07 -9.92
N PRO A 94 9.37 14.64 -9.16
CA PRO A 94 10.66 15.05 -9.70
C PRO A 94 11.64 13.89 -10.00
N VAL A 95 11.60 12.81 -9.22
CA VAL A 95 12.61 11.73 -9.26
C VAL A 95 12.10 10.48 -9.99
N GLY A 96 10.79 10.27 -10.06
CA GLY A 96 10.19 9.11 -10.70
C GLY A 96 9.94 7.94 -9.74
N PHE A 97 8.95 7.12 -10.10
CA PHE A 97 8.41 6.03 -9.29
C PHE A 97 9.45 4.97 -8.96
N VAL A 98 10.33 4.60 -9.90
CA VAL A 98 11.27 3.49 -9.73
C VAL A 98 12.30 3.79 -8.64
N ILE A 99 12.89 4.98 -8.67
CA ILE A 99 13.96 5.36 -7.73
C ILE A 99 13.38 5.66 -6.34
N THR A 100 12.25 6.38 -6.30
CA THR A 100 11.61 6.76 -5.04
C THR A 100 11.03 5.57 -4.29
N THR A 101 10.38 4.65 -5.00
CA THR A 101 9.83 3.42 -4.40
C THR A 101 10.95 2.50 -3.92
N PHE A 102 12.03 2.37 -4.69
CA PHE A 102 13.22 1.65 -4.26
C PHE A 102 13.79 2.21 -2.94
N ALA A 103 13.99 3.53 -2.86
CA ALA A 103 14.50 4.18 -1.66
C ALA A 103 13.55 4.01 -0.46
N PHE A 104 12.25 4.20 -0.69
CA PHE A 104 11.22 4.01 0.34
C PHE A 104 11.21 2.59 0.90
N LEU A 105 11.21 1.58 0.02
CA LEU A 105 11.26 0.17 0.42
C LEU A 105 12.56 -0.17 1.14
N MET A 106 13.70 0.35 0.68
CA MET A 106 14.98 0.14 1.32
C MET A 106 14.98 0.68 2.77
N ILE A 107 14.47 1.91 2.97
CA ILE A 107 14.36 2.51 4.30
C ILE A 107 13.37 1.72 5.16
N GLY A 108 12.23 1.30 4.60
CA GLY A 108 11.23 0.50 5.30
C GLY A 108 11.78 -0.84 5.77
N PHE A 109 12.44 -1.59 4.89
CA PHE A 109 13.07 -2.87 5.22
C PHE A 109 14.17 -2.71 6.25
N GLN A 110 15.02 -1.70 6.12
CA GLN A 110 16.11 -1.46 7.06
C GLN A 110 15.61 -0.98 8.44
N THR A 111 14.46 -0.30 8.48
CA THR A 111 13.80 0.13 9.71
C THR A 111 13.15 -1.06 10.43
N MET A 112 12.63 -2.05 9.69
CA MET A 112 11.93 -3.21 10.25
C MET A 112 12.89 -4.36 10.60
N GLU A 113 13.75 -4.77 9.66
CA GLU A 113 14.76 -5.82 9.80
C GLU A 113 16.16 -5.27 9.51
N ARG A 114 16.88 -4.89 10.56
CA ARG A 114 18.29 -4.48 10.42
C ARG A 114 19.15 -5.70 10.11
N GLY A 115 19.75 -5.75 8.92
CA GLY A 115 20.92 -6.62 8.67
C GLY A 115 21.00 -7.34 7.34
N LYS A 116 19.96 -7.34 6.48
CA LYS A 116 19.99 -8.02 5.17
C LYS A 116 19.92 -7.04 4.01
N LEU A 117 20.75 -6.00 4.04
CA LEU A 117 20.80 -4.94 3.02
C LEU A 117 20.80 -5.49 1.59
N TRP A 118 21.54 -6.56 1.32
CA TRP A 118 21.57 -7.20 0.01
C TRP A 118 20.22 -7.77 -0.42
N LYS A 119 19.53 -8.49 0.48
CA LYS A 119 18.19 -9.04 0.18
C LYS A 119 17.17 -7.92 0.04
N SER A 120 17.23 -6.92 0.92
CA SER A 120 16.35 -5.75 0.86
C SER A 120 16.53 -4.98 -0.44
N ALA A 121 17.77 -4.79 -0.92
CA ALA A 121 18.06 -4.12 -2.18
C ALA A 121 17.55 -4.92 -3.38
N VAL A 122 17.80 -6.24 -3.43
CA VAL A 122 17.30 -7.09 -4.53
C VAL A 122 15.78 -7.09 -4.57
N ILE A 123 15.12 -7.27 -3.41
CA ILE A 123 13.65 -7.27 -3.32
C ILE A 123 13.09 -5.91 -3.70
N ALA A 124 13.64 -4.81 -3.15
CA ALA A 124 13.18 -3.46 -3.46
C ALA A 124 13.35 -3.13 -4.95
N GLY A 125 14.49 -3.49 -5.55
CA GLY A 125 14.77 -3.26 -6.96
C GLY A 125 13.82 -4.05 -7.86
N LEU A 126 13.69 -5.35 -7.62
CA LEU A 126 12.81 -6.22 -8.39
C LEU A 126 11.35 -5.82 -8.26
N PHE A 127 10.91 -5.45 -7.05
CA PHE A 127 9.55 -5.01 -6.79
C PHE A 127 9.26 -3.67 -7.47
N SER A 128 10.14 -2.68 -7.29
CA SER A 128 9.95 -1.37 -7.87
C SER A 128 9.95 -1.39 -9.40
N TYR A 129 10.90 -2.11 -10.00
CA TYR A 129 10.95 -2.28 -11.46
C TYR A 129 9.79 -3.15 -11.97
N GLY A 130 9.47 -4.23 -11.27
CA GLY A 130 8.37 -5.13 -11.65
C GLY A 130 7.01 -4.45 -11.64
N VAL A 131 6.73 -3.61 -10.63
CA VAL A 131 5.49 -2.82 -10.57
C VAL A 131 5.46 -1.77 -11.67
N TYR A 132 6.58 -1.07 -11.93
CA TYR A 132 6.67 -0.12 -13.03
C TYR A 132 6.42 -0.81 -14.38
N TYR A 133 7.08 -1.94 -14.62
CA TYR A 133 6.92 -2.72 -15.85
C TYR A 133 5.48 -3.17 -16.05
N LEU A 134 4.85 -3.74 -15.02
CA LEU A 134 3.47 -4.18 -15.07
C LEU A 134 2.53 -2.99 -15.34
N TYR A 135 2.72 -1.87 -14.67
CA TYR A 135 1.83 -0.73 -14.86
C TYR A 135 2.00 -0.03 -16.21
N VAL A 136 3.23 0.22 -16.65
CA VAL A 136 3.49 0.94 -17.90
C VAL A 136 3.34 0.04 -19.12
N ASN A 137 3.90 -1.18 -19.09
CA ASN A 137 3.95 -2.04 -20.28
C ASN A 137 2.77 -3.00 -20.37
N VAL A 138 2.18 -3.43 -19.24
CA VAL A 138 1.06 -4.38 -19.25
C VAL A 138 -0.29 -3.66 -19.13
N LEU A 139 -0.38 -2.63 -18.29
CA LEU A 139 -1.63 -1.89 -18.07
C LEU A 139 -1.75 -0.61 -18.91
N GLU A 140 -0.69 -0.27 -19.68
CA GLU A 140 -0.60 0.97 -20.48
C GLU A 140 -0.90 2.23 -19.66
N GLY A 141 -0.57 2.20 -18.36
CA GLY A 141 -0.76 3.32 -17.45
C GLY A 141 0.39 4.32 -17.52
N SER A 142 0.11 5.58 -17.19
CA SER A 142 1.12 6.62 -17.09
C SER A 142 1.72 6.67 -15.68
N LEU A 143 2.98 6.28 -15.54
CA LEU A 143 3.78 6.50 -14.33
C LEU A 143 5.08 7.22 -14.71
N PRO A 144 5.52 8.22 -13.92
CA PRO A 144 6.82 8.84 -14.14
C PRO A 144 7.91 7.80 -13.87
N GLY A 145 8.59 7.35 -14.93
CA GLY A 145 9.62 6.31 -14.83
C GLY A 145 10.94 6.83 -14.28
N PHE A 146 11.57 7.71 -15.05
CA PHE A 146 12.86 8.30 -14.75
C PHE A 146 12.74 9.78 -14.35
N PRO A 147 13.76 10.36 -13.67
CA PRO A 147 13.73 11.74 -13.24
C PRO A 147 13.43 12.68 -14.40
N ALA A 148 12.52 13.63 -14.21
CA ALA A 148 12.14 14.61 -15.24
C ALA A 148 13.35 15.41 -15.78
N TRP A 149 14.42 15.50 -14.98
CA TRP A 149 15.69 16.17 -15.29
C TRP A 149 16.62 15.39 -16.23
N LEU A 150 16.36 14.11 -16.47
CA LEU A 150 17.17 13.26 -17.37
C LEU A 150 16.68 13.28 -18.82
N GLY A 151 15.51 13.88 -19.11
CA GLY A 151 14.98 14.01 -20.48
C GLY A 151 14.67 12.67 -21.18
N LEU A 152 14.63 11.56 -20.44
CA LEU A 152 14.28 10.23 -20.92
C LEU A 152 12.77 10.01 -20.67
N SER A 153 11.93 10.79 -21.36
CA SER A 153 10.47 10.62 -21.40
C SER A 153 10.06 9.96 -22.71
#